data_AF-A0A2D8XB78-F1
#
_entry.id   AF-A0A2D8XB78-F1
#
_cell.length_a   1.000
_cell.length_b   1.000
_cell.length_c   1.000
_cell.angle_alpha   90.00
_cell.angle_beta   90.00
_cell.angle_gamma   90.00
#
_symmetry.space_group_name_H-M   'P 1'
#
loop_
_entity.id
_entity.type
_entity.pdbx_description
1 polymer ?
#
loop_
_entity_poly.entity_id
_entity_poly.type
_entity_poly.pdbx_seq_one_letter_code
_entity_poly.pdbx_strand_id
1 'polypeptide(L)'
;MMMFNRQPQQNLNEAQIASLAMQGNEQLTQAALQEMLMAQQGMQEVAAAKNIEVPKVNFYPSRHADPRKARKKDIKQAYKLLQPAKRSILNPMRWLFGRKYRYNKDTGTCVVDGANVAELMKHDNLYMRICDEETGRSLWEMYWQNPVTGQPEAFIALDKVTSGKKMRGTYCPEHLHLYHLLCKWEAEEDKQNEMNPSRLRDKVKRGVSIVTVPVSSVKKKDPTPAMLQKYEPFFAELERDAGKTKGINVLHYANPATGQNDVTMVVFDLRIFQMELQQMKMPTQEFQALLNQEQQNLDGGVVAGEA
;
A
#
# COMPACT_ATOMS: atom_id res chain seq x y z
N MET A 1 5.96 -37.95 -17.62
CA MET A 1 4.61 -37.72 -17.07
C MET A 1 4.75 -37.48 -15.57
N MET A 2 4.84 -36.21 -15.13
CA MET A 2 5.04 -35.90 -13.71
C MET A 2 3.68 -35.97 -12.99
N MET A 3 3.56 -36.93 -12.07
CA MET A 3 2.38 -37.08 -11.22
C MET A 3 2.33 -35.93 -10.21
N PHE A 4 1.40 -35.00 -10.43
CA PHE A 4 0.98 -34.07 -9.39
C PHE A 4 0.18 -34.84 -8.35
N ASN A 5 0.83 -35.16 -7.24
CA ASN A 5 0.17 -35.72 -6.07
C ASN A 5 -0.80 -34.66 -5.51
N ARG A 6 -2.09 -34.75 -5.87
CA ARG A 6 -3.15 -33.96 -5.24
C ARG A 6 -3.38 -34.57 -3.86
N GLN A 7 -2.77 -33.99 -2.84
CA GLN A 7 -3.19 -34.30 -1.47
C GLN A 7 -4.68 -33.93 -1.32
N PRO A 8 -5.49 -34.79 -0.69
CA PRO A 8 -6.88 -34.46 -0.39
C PRO A 8 -6.91 -33.22 0.51
N GLN A 9 -7.74 -32.24 0.16
CA GLN A 9 -8.02 -31.09 1.03
C GLN A 9 -8.75 -31.61 2.27
N GLN A 10 -7.98 -31.99 3.28
CA GLN A 10 -8.51 -32.34 4.60
C GLN A 10 -9.05 -31.06 5.24
N ASN A 11 -10.29 -31.10 5.74
CA ASN A 11 -10.80 -30.09 6.66
C ASN A 11 -9.92 -30.16 7.90
N LEU A 12 -8.98 -29.22 8.05
CA LEU A 12 -8.11 -29.22 9.22
C LEU A 12 -8.90 -28.72 10.43
N ASN A 13 -8.86 -29.50 11.50
CA ASN A 13 -9.37 -29.08 12.80
C ASN A 13 -8.47 -27.96 13.36
N GLU A 14 -9.02 -27.14 14.25
CA GLU A 14 -8.35 -26.03 14.93
C GLU A 14 -6.99 -26.44 15.56
N ALA A 15 -6.92 -27.66 16.12
CA ALA A 15 -5.68 -28.25 16.64
C ALA A 15 -4.61 -28.52 15.56
N GLN A 16 -5.02 -28.82 14.32
CA GLN A 16 -4.11 -28.99 13.19
C GLN A 16 -3.60 -27.64 12.66
N ILE A 17 -4.39 -26.58 12.79
CA ILE A 17 -3.95 -25.20 12.51
C ILE A 17 -2.96 -24.74 13.60
N ALA A 18 -3.26 -24.96 14.88
CA ALA A 18 -2.32 -24.66 15.97
C ALA A 18 -0.97 -25.41 15.83
N SER A 19 -0.99 -26.70 15.46
CA SER A 19 0.25 -27.46 15.20
C SER A 19 1.00 -27.02 13.93
N LEU A 20 0.30 -26.46 12.93
CA LEU A 20 0.92 -25.80 11.77
C LEU A 20 1.72 -24.56 12.17
N ALA A 21 1.22 -23.78 13.13
CA ALA A 21 1.92 -22.62 13.69
C ALA A 21 3.25 -23.02 14.33
N MET A 22 3.30 -24.19 14.96
CA MET A 22 4.51 -24.69 15.62
C MET A 22 5.55 -25.28 14.66
N GLN A 23 5.19 -25.55 13.39
CA GLN A 23 6.04 -26.27 12.43
C GLN A 23 7.07 -25.40 11.68
N GLY A 24 7.26 -24.14 12.07
CA GLY A 24 8.49 -23.39 11.77
C GLY A 24 8.60 -22.77 10.39
N ASN A 25 7.50 -22.27 9.80
CA ASN A 25 7.63 -21.35 8.66
C ASN A 25 7.82 -19.92 9.18
N GLU A 26 9.04 -19.36 9.07
CA GLU A 26 9.38 -18.00 9.53
C GLU A 26 8.48 -16.90 8.95
N GLN A 27 7.83 -17.17 7.81
CA GLN A 27 7.05 -16.17 7.08
C GLN A 27 5.60 -16.06 7.54
N LEU A 28 5.15 -17.07 8.26
CA LEU A 28 3.85 -17.07 8.88
C LEU A 28 4.10 -17.10 10.37
N THR A 29 4.21 -15.90 10.95
CA THR A 29 4.30 -15.76 12.40
C THR A 29 3.14 -16.55 13.00
N GLN A 30 3.40 -17.27 14.09
CA GLN A 30 2.34 -17.95 14.85
C GLN A 30 1.15 -17.02 15.10
N ALA A 31 1.51 -15.76 15.29
CA ALA A 31 0.69 -14.59 15.48
C ALA A 31 -0.29 -14.35 14.30
N ALA A 32 0.16 -14.24 13.04
CA ALA A 32 -0.74 -14.11 11.86
C ALA A 32 -1.71 -15.29 11.68
N LEU A 33 -1.29 -16.51 12.05
CA LEU A 33 -2.18 -17.68 12.01
C LEU A 33 -3.21 -17.65 13.16
N GLN A 34 -2.79 -17.17 14.32
CA GLN A 34 -3.63 -16.99 15.48
C GLN A 34 -4.68 -15.90 15.23
N GLU A 35 -4.32 -14.81 14.53
CA GLU A 35 -5.28 -13.80 14.08
C GLU A 35 -6.35 -14.40 13.17
N MET A 36 -5.94 -15.21 12.19
CA MET A 36 -6.89 -15.89 11.30
C MET A 36 -7.83 -16.82 12.08
N LEU A 37 -7.31 -17.50 13.12
CA LEU A 37 -8.13 -18.33 14.01
C LEU A 37 -9.10 -17.48 14.85
N MET A 38 -8.64 -16.38 15.44
CA MET A 38 -9.50 -15.48 16.22
C MET A 38 -10.59 -14.85 15.35
N ALA A 39 -10.25 -14.42 14.14
CA ALA A 39 -11.19 -13.91 13.15
C ALA A 39 -12.28 -14.95 12.85
N GLN A 40 -11.87 -16.21 12.66
CA GLN A 40 -12.77 -17.32 12.39
C GLN A 40 -13.67 -17.69 13.57
N GLN A 41 -13.14 -17.68 14.80
CA GLN A 41 -13.92 -17.89 16.01
C GLN A 41 -14.99 -16.80 16.18
N GLY A 42 -14.60 -15.53 16.06
CA GLY A 42 -15.54 -14.40 16.18
C GLY A 42 -16.64 -14.45 15.12
N MET A 43 -16.32 -14.85 13.89
CA MET A 43 -17.28 -15.07 12.81
C MET A 43 -18.27 -16.21 13.15
N GLN A 44 -17.80 -17.32 13.70
CA GLN A 44 -18.62 -18.47 14.07
C GLN A 44 -19.55 -18.18 15.26
N GLU A 45 -19.08 -17.43 16.25
CA GLU A 45 -19.89 -17.01 17.40
C GLU A 45 -21.09 -16.15 16.95
N VAL A 46 -20.85 -15.17 16.08
CA VAL A 46 -21.92 -14.32 15.53
C VAL A 46 -22.86 -15.13 14.66
N ALA A 47 -22.33 -16.05 13.85
CA ALA A 47 -23.12 -16.98 13.03
C ALA A 47 -24.07 -17.81 13.89
N ALA A 48 -23.55 -18.42 14.96
CA ALA A 48 -24.32 -19.26 15.88
C ALA A 48 -25.35 -18.45 16.68
N ALA A 49 -24.99 -17.24 17.13
CA ALA A 49 -25.88 -16.40 17.93
C ALA A 49 -27.06 -15.83 17.11
N LYS A 50 -26.87 -15.60 15.81
CA LYS A 50 -27.85 -14.89 14.96
C LYS A 50 -28.40 -15.71 13.80
N ASN A 51 -28.01 -16.99 13.68
CA ASN A 51 -28.38 -17.88 12.57
C ASN A 51 -28.02 -17.30 11.19
N ILE A 52 -26.87 -16.62 11.09
CA ILE A 52 -26.37 -16.06 9.82
C ILE A 52 -25.38 -17.05 9.24
N GLU A 53 -25.52 -17.37 7.95
CA GLU A 53 -24.54 -18.20 7.23
C GLU A 53 -23.25 -17.41 7.02
N VAL A 54 -22.23 -17.71 7.81
CA VAL A 54 -20.92 -17.08 7.71
C VAL A 54 -19.94 -18.05 7.03
N PRO A 55 -19.39 -17.67 5.86
CA PRO A 55 -18.49 -18.52 5.10
C PRO A 55 -17.11 -18.59 5.77
N LYS A 56 -16.59 -19.81 5.87
CA LYS A 56 -15.25 -20.12 6.40
C LYS A 56 -14.22 -20.21 5.27
N VAL A 57 -13.16 -19.42 5.36
CA VAL A 57 -12.02 -19.40 4.45
C VAL A 57 -11.01 -20.47 4.87
N ASN A 58 -10.90 -21.52 4.06
CA ASN A 58 -9.95 -22.61 4.27
C ASN A 58 -8.57 -22.26 3.65
N PHE A 59 -7.81 -21.41 4.35
CA PHE A 59 -6.42 -21.11 3.99
C PHE A 59 -5.44 -22.05 4.71
N TYR A 60 -4.44 -22.54 3.97
CA TYR A 60 -3.45 -23.49 4.48
C TYR A 60 -2.05 -23.00 4.11
N PRO A 61 -1.27 -22.49 5.07
CA PRO A 61 0.09 -22.05 4.83
C PRO A 61 0.98 -23.17 4.27
N SER A 62 1.87 -22.81 3.36
CA SER A 62 2.78 -23.75 2.73
C SER A 62 3.84 -24.24 3.71
N ARG A 63 4.10 -25.56 3.69
CA ARG A 63 5.16 -26.22 4.47
C ARG A 63 6.48 -26.35 3.71
N HIS A 64 6.76 -25.45 2.77
CA HIS A 64 7.97 -25.56 1.96
C HIS A 64 9.19 -25.11 2.79
N ALA A 65 10.27 -25.88 2.78
CA ALA A 65 11.50 -25.55 3.51
C ALA A 65 12.08 -24.17 3.10
N ASP A 66 12.16 -23.90 1.79
CA ASP A 66 12.53 -22.57 1.30
C ASP A 66 11.42 -21.52 1.54
N PRO A 67 11.67 -20.45 2.31
CA PRO A 67 10.65 -19.44 2.64
C PRO A 67 10.14 -18.70 1.40
N ARG A 68 11.02 -18.45 0.42
CA ARG A 68 10.63 -17.83 -0.86
C ARG A 68 9.65 -18.67 -1.67
N LYS A 69 9.82 -19.99 -1.66
CA LYS A 69 8.91 -20.90 -2.40
C LYS A 69 7.62 -21.12 -1.62
N ALA A 70 7.67 -21.11 -0.29
CA ALA A 70 6.49 -21.10 0.56
C ALA A 70 5.61 -19.88 0.24
N ARG A 71 6.19 -18.67 0.30
CA ARG A 71 5.50 -17.41 -0.05
C ARG A 71 4.81 -17.45 -1.41
N LYS A 72 5.52 -17.89 -2.44
CA LYS A 72 4.96 -18.00 -3.79
C LYS A 72 3.79 -18.96 -3.89
N LYS A 73 3.77 -20.01 -3.06
CA LYS A 73 2.64 -20.94 -2.98
C LYS A 73 1.48 -20.30 -2.22
N ASP A 74 1.77 -19.62 -1.12
CA ASP A 74 0.78 -18.92 -0.29
C ASP A 74 0.08 -17.80 -1.06
N ILE A 75 0.84 -16.96 -1.76
CA ILE A 75 0.33 -15.92 -2.67
C ILE A 75 -0.60 -16.56 -3.72
N LYS A 76 -0.15 -17.63 -4.40
CA LYS A 76 -0.99 -18.32 -5.40
C LYS A 76 -2.28 -18.90 -4.81
N GLN A 77 -2.22 -19.42 -3.59
CA GLN A 77 -3.38 -19.94 -2.90
C GLN A 77 -4.34 -18.82 -2.51
N ALA A 78 -3.84 -17.72 -1.96
CA ALA A 78 -4.63 -16.54 -1.62
C ALA A 78 -5.33 -15.96 -2.86
N TYR A 79 -4.62 -15.80 -3.97
CA TYR A 79 -5.23 -15.38 -5.25
C TYR A 79 -6.37 -16.29 -5.71
N LYS A 80 -6.24 -17.59 -5.50
CA LYS A 80 -7.27 -18.56 -5.87
C LYS A 80 -8.51 -18.43 -4.98
N LEU A 81 -8.31 -18.22 -3.67
CA LEU A 81 -9.39 -18.10 -2.69
C LEU A 81 -10.09 -16.74 -2.77
N LEU A 82 -9.35 -15.66 -3.06
CA LEU A 82 -9.90 -14.30 -3.17
C LEU A 82 -10.51 -14.00 -4.53
N GLN A 83 -10.43 -14.93 -5.48
CA GLN A 83 -10.93 -14.70 -6.83
C GLN A 83 -12.47 -14.61 -6.80
N PRO A 84 -13.07 -13.53 -7.34
CA PRO A 84 -14.51 -13.37 -7.37
C PRO A 84 -15.23 -14.53 -8.04
N ALA A 85 -16.34 -14.99 -7.48
CA ALA A 85 -17.09 -16.12 -8.02
C ALA A 85 -17.66 -15.79 -9.40
N LYS A 86 -17.20 -16.55 -10.40
CA LYS A 86 -17.65 -16.42 -11.80
C LYS A 86 -18.83 -17.36 -12.05
N ARG A 87 -19.78 -16.90 -12.87
CA ARG A 87 -20.84 -17.77 -13.40
C ARG A 87 -20.23 -18.76 -14.38
N SER A 88 -20.81 -19.97 -14.46
CA SER A 88 -20.45 -20.95 -15.49
C SER A 88 -20.48 -20.31 -16.87
N ILE A 89 -19.57 -20.74 -17.76
CA ILE A 89 -19.49 -20.24 -19.13
C ILE A 89 -20.81 -20.50 -19.87
N LEU A 90 -21.47 -21.62 -19.56
CA LEU A 90 -22.74 -22.04 -20.15
C LEU A 90 -23.96 -21.36 -19.51
N ASN A 91 -23.78 -20.48 -18.51
CA ASN A 91 -24.90 -19.82 -17.88
C ASN A 91 -25.50 -18.75 -18.83
N PRO A 92 -26.81 -18.77 -19.12
CA PRO A 92 -27.44 -17.81 -20.02
C PRO A 92 -27.27 -16.37 -19.54
N MET A 93 -27.22 -16.11 -18.22
CA MET A 93 -26.96 -14.76 -17.70
C MET A 93 -25.56 -14.23 -18.01
N ARG A 94 -24.59 -15.14 -18.21
CA ARG A 94 -23.23 -14.75 -18.61
C ARG A 94 -23.14 -14.51 -20.12
N TRP A 95 -23.77 -15.36 -20.91
CA TRP A 95 -23.70 -15.29 -22.38
C TRP A 95 -24.65 -14.24 -22.98
N LEU A 96 -25.91 -14.18 -22.53
CA LEU A 96 -26.91 -13.23 -23.06
C LEU A 96 -26.82 -11.83 -22.45
N PHE A 97 -26.48 -11.73 -21.16
CA PHE A 97 -26.52 -10.45 -20.43
C PHE A 97 -25.14 -9.94 -19.99
N GLY A 98 -24.06 -10.59 -20.42
CA GLY A 98 -22.68 -10.18 -20.10
C GLY A 98 -22.33 -10.23 -18.61
N ARG A 99 -23.17 -10.79 -17.74
CA ARG A 99 -22.95 -10.83 -16.28
C ARG A 99 -21.98 -11.96 -15.93
N LYS A 100 -20.68 -11.67 -16.01
CA LYS A 100 -19.60 -12.62 -15.72
C LYS A 100 -19.58 -13.10 -14.25
N TYR A 101 -19.83 -12.21 -13.30
CA TYR A 101 -19.71 -12.50 -11.86
C TYR A 101 -21.06 -12.83 -11.22
N ARG A 102 -21.04 -13.70 -10.22
CA ARG A 102 -22.26 -14.16 -9.53
C ARG A 102 -22.78 -13.10 -8.56
N TYR A 103 -21.88 -12.54 -7.74
CA TYR A 103 -22.18 -11.67 -6.60
C TYR A 103 -21.84 -10.19 -6.81
N ASN A 104 -21.59 -9.78 -8.05
CA ASN A 104 -21.29 -8.38 -8.37
C ASN A 104 -22.58 -7.55 -8.51
N LYS A 105 -23.24 -7.24 -7.39
CA LYS A 105 -24.54 -6.55 -7.36
C LYS A 105 -24.47 -5.20 -6.64
N ASP A 106 -23.97 -5.21 -5.41
CA ASP A 106 -24.01 -4.12 -4.44
C ASP A 106 -22.78 -4.16 -3.51
N THR A 107 -22.49 -3.03 -2.85
CA THR A 107 -21.29 -2.84 -2.02
C THR A 107 -21.36 -3.61 -0.70
N GLY A 108 -22.55 -4.07 -0.31
CA GLY A 108 -22.80 -4.83 0.91
C GLY A 108 -22.68 -6.35 0.75
N THR A 109 -22.37 -6.86 -0.46
CA THR A 109 -22.27 -8.29 -0.71
C THR A 109 -20.83 -8.70 -0.99
N CYS A 110 -20.40 -9.82 -0.41
CA CYS A 110 -19.08 -10.37 -0.68
C CYS A 110 -19.00 -10.98 -2.08
N VAL A 111 -17.95 -10.64 -2.83
CA VAL A 111 -17.78 -11.06 -4.24
C VAL A 111 -17.34 -12.52 -4.42
N VAL A 112 -16.86 -13.15 -3.36
CA VAL A 112 -16.31 -14.53 -3.40
C VAL A 112 -17.38 -15.55 -3.03
N ASP A 113 -17.95 -15.42 -1.84
CA ASP A 113 -18.90 -16.39 -1.27
C ASP A 113 -20.37 -15.98 -1.44
N GLY A 114 -20.65 -14.67 -1.53
CA GLY A 114 -21.99 -14.11 -1.60
C GLY A 114 -22.59 -13.73 -0.25
N ALA A 115 -21.80 -13.72 0.83
CA ALA A 115 -22.26 -13.32 2.16
C ALA A 115 -22.72 -11.86 2.21
N ASN A 116 -23.77 -11.61 2.99
CA ASN A 116 -24.34 -10.28 3.19
C ASN A 116 -23.56 -9.52 4.28
N VAL A 117 -22.51 -8.82 3.86
CA VAL A 117 -21.65 -8.02 4.73
C VAL A 117 -22.40 -6.84 5.36
N ALA A 118 -23.32 -6.22 4.62
CA ALA A 118 -24.10 -5.10 5.16
C ALA A 118 -24.98 -5.50 6.35
N GLU A 119 -25.46 -6.74 6.37
CA GLU A 119 -26.23 -7.29 7.49
C GLU A 119 -25.31 -7.68 8.65
N LEU A 120 -24.18 -8.32 8.36
CA LEU A 120 -23.15 -8.64 9.36
C LEU A 120 -22.71 -7.39 10.13
N MET A 121 -22.42 -6.30 9.42
CA MET A 121 -21.96 -5.04 10.02
C MET A 121 -22.99 -4.35 10.91
N LYS A 122 -24.29 -4.55 10.69
CA LYS A 122 -25.34 -3.99 11.56
C LYS A 122 -25.34 -4.62 12.94
N HIS A 123 -24.90 -5.88 13.03
CA HIS A 123 -24.89 -6.63 14.27
C HIS A 123 -23.57 -6.48 15.00
N ASP A 124 -22.46 -6.68 14.29
CA ASP A 124 -21.13 -6.55 14.86
C ASP A 124 -20.11 -6.17 13.79
N ASN A 125 -19.21 -5.26 14.13
CA ASN A 125 -18.14 -4.85 13.23
C ASN A 125 -16.93 -5.77 13.41
N LEU A 126 -17.03 -6.98 12.86
CA LEU A 126 -15.96 -7.97 12.90
C LEU A 126 -14.65 -7.45 12.29
N TYR A 127 -14.70 -6.48 11.38
CA TYR A 127 -13.52 -5.82 10.81
C TYR A 127 -12.71 -5.03 11.84
N MET A 128 -13.33 -4.56 12.94
CA MET A 128 -12.63 -3.86 14.01
C MET A 128 -11.88 -4.79 14.95
N ARG A 129 -12.31 -6.05 15.06
CA ARG A 129 -11.68 -7.05 15.94
C ARG A 129 -10.40 -7.61 15.34
N ILE A 130 -10.32 -7.64 14.02
CA ILE A 130 -9.15 -8.12 13.29
C ILE A 130 -8.19 -6.94 13.16
N CYS A 131 -7.13 -6.98 13.96
CA CYS A 131 -6.05 -6.02 13.91
C CYS A 131 -4.88 -6.56 13.10
N ASP A 132 -4.06 -5.64 12.61
CA ASP A 132 -2.74 -5.93 12.06
C ASP A 132 -1.70 -5.76 13.16
N GLU A 133 -0.91 -6.79 13.47
CA GLU A 133 0.14 -6.75 14.49
C GLU A 133 1.22 -5.70 14.25
N GLU A 134 1.57 -5.44 12.99
CA GLU A 134 2.69 -4.55 12.66
C GLU A 134 2.31 -3.09 12.89
N THR A 135 1.06 -2.74 12.61
CA THR A 135 0.57 -1.36 12.68
C THR A 135 -0.34 -1.10 13.89
N GLY A 136 -0.85 -2.16 14.53
CA GLY A 136 -1.86 -2.11 15.58
C GLY A 136 -3.24 -1.64 15.11
N ARG A 137 -3.42 -1.42 13.80
CA ARG A 137 -4.66 -0.88 13.22
C ARG A 137 -5.62 -2.00 12.86
N SER A 138 -6.92 -1.73 12.98
CA SER A 138 -7.94 -2.68 12.56
C SER A 138 -8.14 -2.70 11.05
N LEU A 139 -8.63 -3.81 10.50
CA LEU A 139 -8.99 -3.87 9.07
C LEU A 139 -10.02 -2.80 8.69
N TRP A 140 -10.88 -2.43 9.63
CA TRP A 140 -11.83 -1.32 9.46
C TRP A 140 -11.11 0.01 9.20
N GLU A 141 -10.14 0.37 10.04
CA GLU A 141 -9.37 1.60 9.89
C GLU A 141 -8.51 1.61 8.62
N MET A 142 -7.99 0.44 8.22
CA MET A 142 -7.10 0.33 7.07
C MET A 142 -7.83 0.37 5.72
N TYR A 143 -9.02 -0.23 5.63
CA TYR A 143 -9.70 -0.48 4.36
C TYR A 143 -11.09 0.12 4.24
N TRP A 144 -11.76 0.41 5.36
CA TRP A 144 -13.11 0.97 5.39
C TRP A 144 -13.14 2.46 5.73
N GLN A 145 -11.98 3.09 5.93
CA GLN A 145 -11.87 4.53 6.10
C GLN A 145 -11.13 5.13 4.92
N ASN A 146 -11.68 6.21 4.37
CA ASN A 146 -10.98 6.98 3.36
C ASN A 146 -9.79 7.71 4.02
N PRO A 147 -8.56 7.54 3.53
CA PRO A 147 -7.37 8.09 4.19
C PRO A 147 -7.30 9.62 4.15
N VAL A 148 -8.02 10.26 3.24
CA VAL A 148 -8.03 11.72 3.08
C VAL A 148 -9.15 12.37 3.88
N THR A 149 -10.36 11.79 3.83
CA THR A 149 -11.55 12.40 4.45
C THR A 149 -11.91 11.81 5.81
N GLY A 150 -11.36 10.64 6.17
CA GLY A 150 -11.71 9.91 7.39
C GLY A 150 -13.13 9.34 7.41
N GLN A 151 -13.91 9.52 6.33
CA GLN A 151 -15.27 9.00 6.25
C GLN A 151 -15.27 7.49 6.00
N PRO A 152 -16.27 6.77 6.54
CA PRO A 152 -16.40 5.34 6.30
C PRO A 152 -16.82 5.09 4.84
N GLU A 153 -15.96 4.45 4.07
CA GLU A 153 -16.18 4.08 2.67
C GLU A 153 -15.97 2.57 2.52
N ALA A 154 -16.95 1.87 1.94
CA ALA A 154 -16.86 0.42 1.79
C ALA A 154 -15.67 0.02 0.91
N PHE A 155 -14.90 -0.97 1.36
CA PHE A 155 -13.84 -1.54 0.55
C PHE A 155 -14.41 -2.14 -0.74
N ILE A 156 -13.89 -1.75 -1.91
CA ILE A 156 -14.34 -2.24 -3.21
C ILE A 156 -13.34 -3.26 -3.76
N ALA A 157 -13.78 -4.50 -3.94
CA ALA A 157 -12.96 -5.56 -4.49
C ALA A 157 -12.65 -5.35 -5.99
N LEU A 158 -11.56 -5.92 -6.47
CA LEU A 158 -11.15 -5.89 -7.88
C LEU A 158 -11.33 -7.25 -8.54
N ASP A 159 -11.55 -7.28 -9.86
CA ASP A 159 -11.69 -8.53 -10.63
C ASP A 159 -10.49 -9.49 -10.46
N LYS A 160 -9.27 -8.94 -10.47
CA LYS A 160 -8.04 -9.72 -10.33
C LYS A 160 -7.42 -9.56 -8.93
N VAL A 161 -8.24 -9.38 -7.90
CA VAL A 161 -7.86 -9.25 -6.49
C VAL A 161 -7.09 -7.96 -6.19
N THR A 162 -5.85 -7.83 -6.65
CA THR A 162 -5.00 -6.63 -6.45
C THR A 162 -4.95 -5.73 -7.68
N SER A 163 -5.45 -6.20 -8.83
CA SER A 163 -5.46 -5.45 -10.08
C SER A 163 -6.78 -5.60 -10.84
N GLY A 164 -6.94 -4.79 -11.90
CA GLY A 164 -8.09 -4.87 -12.80
C GLY A 164 -9.18 -3.86 -12.48
N LYS A 165 -10.41 -4.17 -12.89
CA LYS A 165 -11.55 -3.26 -12.77
C LYS A 165 -12.16 -3.34 -11.37
N LYS A 166 -12.54 -2.18 -10.82
CA LYS A 166 -13.36 -2.08 -9.61
C LYS A 166 -14.67 -2.83 -9.80
N MET A 167 -14.99 -3.68 -8.86
CA MET A 167 -16.29 -4.35 -8.79
C MET A 167 -17.29 -3.45 -8.07
N ARG A 168 -18.51 -3.93 -7.91
CA ARG A 168 -19.56 -3.27 -7.13
C ARG A 168 -19.70 -3.85 -5.73
N GLY A 169 -19.00 -4.94 -5.41
CA GLY A 169 -19.07 -5.62 -4.11
C GLY A 169 -17.76 -5.61 -3.33
N THR A 170 -17.82 -6.15 -2.11
CA THR A 170 -16.73 -6.10 -1.12
C THR A 170 -16.19 -7.50 -0.78
N TYR A 171 -15.31 -7.60 0.21
CA TYR A 171 -14.88 -8.85 0.84
C TYR A 171 -15.51 -8.98 2.24
N CYS A 172 -15.93 -10.19 2.62
CA CYS A 172 -16.31 -10.47 4.00
C CYS A 172 -15.07 -10.38 4.92
N PRO A 173 -15.23 -10.28 6.26
CA PRO A 173 -14.11 -10.07 7.18
C PRO A 173 -12.93 -11.03 7.00
N GLU A 174 -13.18 -12.34 6.87
CA GLU A 174 -12.12 -13.32 6.64
C GLU A 174 -11.44 -13.15 5.26
N HIS A 175 -12.21 -12.91 4.19
CA HIS A 175 -11.64 -12.66 2.88
C HIS A 175 -10.84 -11.34 2.86
N LEU A 176 -11.27 -10.31 3.60
CA LEU A 176 -10.53 -9.06 3.70
C LEU A 176 -9.24 -9.23 4.50
N HIS A 177 -9.25 -10.05 5.56
CA HIS A 177 -8.05 -10.43 6.29
C HIS A 177 -7.05 -11.19 5.39
N LEU A 178 -7.52 -12.19 4.63
CA LEU A 178 -6.66 -12.90 3.68
C LEU A 178 -6.12 -11.97 2.57
N TYR A 179 -6.92 -10.99 2.14
CA TYR A 179 -6.47 -9.96 1.21
C TYR A 179 -5.37 -9.08 1.81
N HIS A 180 -5.52 -8.68 3.07
CA HIS A 180 -4.49 -7.93 3.79
C HIS A 180 -3.17 -8.71 3.89
N LEU A 181 -3.22 -10.00 4.26
CA LEU A 181 -2.06 -10.88 4.29
C LEU A 181 -1.42 -11.04 2.90
N LEU A 182 -2.24 -11.15 1.85
CA LEU A 182 -1.75 -11.19 0.47
C LEU A 182 -0.94 -9.93 0.13
N CYS A 183 -1.46 -8.73 0.42
CA CYS A 183 -0.75 -7.48 0.18
C CYS A 183 0.60 -7.43 0.90
N LYS A 184 0.67 -7.91 2.15
CA LYS A 184 1.93 -8.03 2.89
C LYS A 184 2.92 -8.97 2.22
N TRP A 185 2.46 -10.16 1.80
CA TRP A 185 3.34 -11.11 1.12
C TRP A 185 3.85 -10.59 -0.23
N GLU A 186 3.02 -9.86 -0.98
CA GLU A 186 3.45 -9.21 -2.22
C GLU A 186 4.49 -8.13 -1.97
N ALA A 187 4.25 -7.23 -1.01
CA ALA A 187 5.20 -6.17 -0.65
C ALA A 187 6.56 -6.73 -0.25
N GLU A 188 6.56 -7.80 0.56
CA GLU A 188 7.79 -8.45 0.98
C GLU A 188 8.45 -9.26 -0.17
N GLU A 189 7.69 -9.87 -1.08
CA GLU A 189 8.24 -10.46 -2.30
C GLU A 189 8.92 -9.40 -3.18
N ASP A 190 8.29 -8.25 -3.36
CA ASP A 190 8.82 -7.15 -4.15
C ASP A 190 10.08 -6.55 -3.52
N LYS A 191 10.09 -6.31 -2.20
CA LYS A 191 11.28 -5.89 -1.46
C LYS A 191 12.45 -6.87 -1.65
N GLN A 192 12.19 -8.18 -1.58
CA GLN A 192 13.23 -9.20 -1.82
C GLN A 192 13.70 -9.26 -3.27
N ASN A 193 12.80 -8.98 -4.22
CA ASN A 193 13.13 -8.89 -5.64
C ASN A 193 13.99 -7.64 -5.93
N GLU A 194 13.75 -6.53 -5.24
CA GLU A 194 14.53 -5.29 -5.37
C GLU A 194 15.95 -5.42 -4.80
N MET A 195 16.12 -6.11 -3.68
CA MET A 195 17.43 -6.33 -3.06
C MET A 195 18.37 -7.22 -3.89
N ASN A 196 17.88 -7.93 -4.92
CA ASN A 196 18.72 -8.78 -5.78
C ASN A 196 19.04 -8.11 -7.14
N PRO A 197 20.29 -7.62 -7.35
CA PRO A 197 20.66 -6.85 -8.54
C PRO A 197 20.73 -7.67 -9.85
N SER A 198 20.69 -9.01 -9.78
CA SER A 198 20.81 -9.90 -10.95
C SER A 198 19.58 -9.92 -11.87
N ARG A 199 18.54 -9.13 -11.56
CA ARG A 199 17.21 -9.17 -12.21
C ARG A 199 16.86 -7.99 -13.11
N LEU A 200 17.85 -7.23 -13.58
CA LEU A 200 17.66 -6.29 -14.70
C LEU A 200 16.91 -6.95 -15.87
N ARG A 201 17.25 -8.22 -16.18
CA ARG A 201 16.54 -9.03 -17.20
C ARG A 201 15.06 -9.30 -16.88
N ASP A 202 14.70 -9.47 -15.61
CA ASP A 202 13.30 -9.72 -15.21
C ASP A 202 12.47 -8.43 -15.26
N LYS A 203 13.08 -7.27 -14.94
CA LYS A 203 12.44 -5.95 -15.10
C LYS A 203 12.21 -5.61 -16.58
N VAL A 204 13.19 -5.91 -17.44
CA VAL A 204 13.07 -5.78 -18.90
C VAL A 204 11.99 -6.71 -19.47
N LYS A 205 11.89 -7.96 -19.03
CA LYS A 205 10.82 -8.90 -19.44
C LYS A 205 9.41 -8.46 -19.03
N ARG A 206 9.28 -7.68 -17.95
CA ARG A 206 8.01 -7.06 -17.54
C ARG A 206 7.65 -5.82 -18.38
N GLY A 207 8.44 -5.51 -19.42
CA GLY A 207 8.21 -4.36 -20.29
C GLY A 207 8.60 -3.02 -19.65
N VAL A 208 9.29 -3.03 -18.51
CA VAL A 208 9.77 -1.82 -17.84
C VAL A 208 11.21 -1.59 -18.28
N SER A 209 11.42 -0.63 -19.17
CA SER A 209 12.75 -0.10 -19.46
C SER A 209 13.20 0.72 -18.26
N ILE A 210 14.18 0.22 -17.50
CA ILE A 210 14.82 1.04 -16.48
C ILE A 210 15.67 2.05 -17.22
N VAL A 211 15.15 3.27 -17.36
CA VAL A 211 15.99 4.42 -17.68
C VAL A 211 16.73 4.74 -16.40
N THR A 212 17.85 4.05 -16.17
CA THR A 212 18.85 4.57 -15.25
C THR A 212 19.33 5.86 -15.88
N VAL A 213 18.74 6.99 -15.52
CA VAL A 213 19.46 8.26 -15.64
C VAL A 213 20.64 8.06 -14.69
N PRO A 214 21.88 7.91 -15.17
CA PRO A 214 23.00 7.97 -14.26
C PRO A 214 22.93 9.37 -13.66
N VAL A 215 22.46 9.46 -12.42
CA VAL A 215 22.88 10.57 -11.59
C VAL A 215 24.35 10.31 -11.44
N SER A 216 25.14 10.95 -12.29
CA SER A 216 26.59 10.95 -12.23
C SER A 216 27.02 11.67 -10.96
N SER A 217 26.57 11.22 -9.78
CA SER A 217 27.38 11.29 -8.58
C SER A 217 28.52 10.32 -8.81
N VAL A 218 29.46 10.75 -9.65
CA VAL A 218 30.82 10.25 -9.62
C VAL A 218 31.24 10.47 -8.17
N LYS A 219 31.15 9.42 -7.33
CA LYS A 219 31.86 9.40 -6.07
C LYS A 219 33.34 9.36 -6.43
N LYS A 220 33.88 10.52 -6.85
CA LYS A 220 35.32 10.77 -6.74
C LYS A 220 35.58 10.50 -5.26
N LYS A 221 36.56 9.64 -4.95
CA LYS A 221 37.04 9.46 -3.58
C LYS A 221 37.22 10.86 -3.00
N ASP A 222 36.37 11.25 -2.05
CA ASP A 222 36.48 12.58 -1.45
C ASP A 222 37.87 12.65 -0.83
N PRO A 223 38.76 13.54 -1.33
CA PRO A 223 40.12 13.67 -0.80
C PRO A 223 40.11 14.44 0.52
N THR A 224 38.95 14.52 1.19
CA THR A 224 38.71 15.29 2.39
C THR A 224 39.53 14.70 3.54
N PRO A 225 40.49 15.47 4.12
CA PRO A 225 41.30 15.01 5.25
C PRO A 225 40.43 14.57 6.43
N ALA A 226 40.87 13.55 7.17
CA ALA A 226 40.10 12.95 8.27
C ALA A 226 39.62 13.95 9.34
N MET A 227 40.34 15.07 9.53
CA MET A 227 39.94 16.16 10.43
C MET A 227 38.65 16.90 10.03
N LEU A 228 38.26 16.86 8.75
CA LEU A 228 37.09 17.55 8.22
C LEU A 228 35.85 16.65 8.09
N GLN A 229 35.97 15.34 8.35
CA GLN A 229 34.83 14.41 8.37
C GLN A 229 33.76 14.82 9.37
N LYS A 230 34.14 15.44 10.50
CA LYS A 230 33.19 15.95 11.49
C LYS A 230 32.27 17.07 10.95
N TYR A 231 32.67 17.74 9.87
CA TYR A 231 31.89 18.80 9.23
C TYR A 231 31.17 18.31 7.97
N GLU A 232 31.32 17.04 7.58
CA GLU A 232 30.56 16.42 6.49
C GLU A 232 29.05 16.63 6.58
N PRO A 233 28.37 16.47 7.75
CA PRO A 233 26.94 16.74 7.84
C PRO A 233 26.59 18.20 7.54
N PHE A 234 27.46 19.15 7.90
CA PHE A 234 27.27 20.57 7.61
C PHE A 234 27.41 20.87 6.12
N PHE A 235 28.39 20.27 5.43
CA PHE A 235 28.52 20.41 3.97
C PHE A 235 27.35 19.76 3.22
N ALA A 236 26.86 18.60 3.68
CA ALA A 236 25.70 17.93 3.09
C ALA A 236 24.40 18.75 3.22
N GLU A 237 24.23 19.48 4.32
CA GLU A 237 23.11 20.42 4.48
C GLU A 237 23.26 21.62 3.54
N LEU A 238 24.45 22.19 3.42
CA LEU A 238 24.70 23.30 2.51
C LEU A 238 24.50 22.93 1.04
N GLU A 239 24.92 21.75 0.61
CA GLU A 239 24.68 21.26 -0.75
C GLU A 239 23.17 21.06 -1.02
N ARG A 240 22.45 20.54 -0.02
CA ARG A 240 20.99 20.37 -0.11
C ARG A 240 20.27 21.72 -0.24
N ASP A 241 20.75 22.73 0.46
CA ASP A 241 20.13 24.06 0.48
C ASP A 241 20.58 24.93 -0.71
N ALA A 242 21.81 24.75 -1.21
CA ALA A 242 22.28 25.33 -2.47
C ALA A 242 21.49 24.81 -3.68
N GLY A 243 21.01 23.55 -3.63
CA GLY A 243 20.10 23.02 -4.65
C GLY A 243 18.71 23.67 -4.65
N LYS A 244 18.30 24.29 -3.54
CA LYS A 244 16.97 24.92 -3.37
C LYS A 244 17.00 26.43 -3.53
N THR A 245 18.06 27.09 -3.09
CA THR A 245 18.20 28.54 -3.07
C THR A 245 19.38 28.97 -3.93
N LYS A 246 19.21 30.02 -4.73
CA LYS A 246 20.31 30.55 -5.58
C LYS A 246 21.33 31.39 -4.79
N GLY A 247 21.11 31.55 -3.49
CA GLY A 247 21.92 32.38 -2.59
C GLY A 247 23.15 31.69 -2.02
N ILE A 248 23.27 30.36 -2.12
CA ILE A 248 24.40 29.60 -1.59
C ILE A 248 25.24 29.09 -2.76
N ASN A 249 26.51 29.48 -2.80
CA ASN A 249 27.48 28.97 -3.76
C ASN A 249 28.63 28.29 -3.05
N VAL A 250 28.84 27.01 -3.35
CA VAL A 250 30.00 26.23 -2.89
C VAL A 250 30.99 26.15 -4.06
N LEU A 251 32.15 26.79 -3.90
CA LEU A 251 33.21 26.84 -4.90
C LEU A 251 34.35 25.92 -4.47
N HIS A 252 34.73 24.98 -5.34
CA HIS A 252 35.89 24.12 -5.13
C HIS A 252 37.01 24.54 -6.08
N TYR A 253 38.15 24.96 -5.52
CA TYR A 253 39.35 25.25 -6.28
C TYR A 253 40.24 24.01 -6.29
N ALA A 254 40.28 23.35 -7.44
CA ALA A 254 41.17 22.23 -7.69
C ALA A 254 42.57 22.72 -8.07
N ASN A 255 43.59 22.09 -7.51
CA ASN A 255 44.96 22.35 -7.88
C ASN A 255 45.22 21.83 -9.30
N PRO A 256 45.72 22.67 -10.23
CA PRO A 256 45.94 22.26 -11.62
C PRO A 256 47.00 21.16 -11.77
N ALA A 257 47.88 20.94 -10.79
CA ALA A 257 48.91 19.90 -10.84
C ALA A 257 48.47 18.55 -10.26
N THR A 258 47.65 18.53 -9.20
CA THR A 258 47.24 17.29 -8.50
C THR A 258 45.79 16.89 -8.78
N GLY A 259 44.98 17.80 -9.31
CA GLY A 259 43.55 17.59 -9.55
C GLY A 259 42.71 17.41 -8.28
N GLN A 260 43.30 17.63 -7.11
CA GLN A 260 42.62 17.58 -5.81
C GLN A 260 42.08 18.96 -5.43
N ASN A 261 40.97 18.99 -4.70
CA ASN A 261 40.37 20.23 -4.20
C ASN A 261 41.18 20.74 -3.00
N ASP A 262 42.00 21.76 -3.20
CA ASP A 262 42.85 22.34 -2.15
C ASP A 262 42.07 23.32 -1.28
N VAL A 263 41.12 24.05 -1.88
CA VAL A 263 40.33 25.08 -1.18
C VAL A 263 38.86 24.94 -1.54
N THR A 264 38.00 24.90 -0.53
CA THR A 264 36.54 24.99 -0.69
C THR A 264 36.05 26.27 -0.02
N MET A 265 35.32 27.10 -0.76
CA MET A 265 34.73 28.34 -0.27
C MET A 265 33.21 28.24 -0.31
N VAL A 266 32.56 28.56 0.81
CA VAL A 266 31.10 28.69 0.89
C VAL A 266 30.77 30.18 0.92
N VAL A 267 30.03 30.65 -0.09
CA VAL A 267 29.63 32.04 -0.23
C VAL A 267 28.12 32.14 -0.11
N PHE A 268 27.66 33.00 0.81
CA PHE A 268 26.24 33.34 0.98
C PHE A 268 25.99 34.75 0.41
N ASP A 269 25.18 34.86 -0.65
CA ASP A 269 24.70 36.17 -1.12
C ASP A 269 23.48 36.58 -0.30
N LEU A 270 23.73 37.39 0.73
CA LEU A 270 22.70 37.87 1.64
C LEU A 270 21.59 38.68 0.96
N ARG A 271 21.83 39.25 -0.23
CA ARG A 271 20.82 40.03 -0.96
C ARG A 271 19.73 39.12 -1.54
N ILE A 272 20.13 37.96 -2.05
CA ILE A 272 19.20 36.95 -2.59
C ILE A 272 18.35 36.41 -1.44
N PHE A 273 18.96 36.14 -0.28
CA PHE A 273 18.21 35.71 0.90
C PHE A 273 17.22 36.75 1.40
N GLN A 274 17.57 38.03 1.40
CA GLN A 274 16.63 39.11 1.76
C GLN A 274 15.46 39.20 0.78
N MET A 275 15.71 39.01 -0.51
CA MET A 275 14.66 38.99 -1.54
C MET A 275 13.72 37.78 -1.40
N GLU A 276 14.27 36.58 -1.16
CA GLU A 276 13.47 35.37 -0.91
C GLU A 276 12.63 35.49 0.38
N LEU A 277 13.20 36.07 1.44
CA LEU A 277 12.47 36.37 2.68
C LEU A 277 11.34 37.38 2.48
N GLN A 278 11.51 38.36 1.58
CA GLN A 278 10.45 39.31 1.23
C GLN A 278 9.36 38.65 0.39
N GLN A 279 9.72 37.78 -0.54
CA GLN A 279 8.75 37.01 -1.34
C GLN A 279 7.90 36.06 -0.49
N MET A 280 8.49 35.41 0.53
CA MET A 280 7.74 34.58 1.48
C MET A 280 6.78 35.37 2.38
N LYS A 281 7.03 36.68 2.58
CA LYS A 281 6.15 37.55 3.36
C LYS A 281 5.04 38.20 2.53
N MET A 282 5.10 38.12 1.20
CA MET A 282 4.01 38.58 0.36
C MET A 282 2.95 37.47 0.25
N PRO A 283 1.66 37.75 0.53
CA PRO A 283 0.61 36.79 0.28
C PRO A 283 0.61 36.44 -1.21
N THR A 284 0.51 35.14 -1.51
CA THR A 284 0.43 34.63 -2.89
C THR A 284 -0.62 35.42 -3.66
N GLN A 285 -0.34 35.83 -4.90
CA GLN A 285 -1.29 36.60 -5.73
C GLN A 285 -2.65 35.88 -5.85
N GLU A 286 -2.66 34.56 -5.79
CA GLU A 286 -3.87 33.73 -5.77
C GLU A 286 -4.72 33.94 -4.51
N PHE A 287 -4.09 34.15 -3.35
CA PHE A 287 -4.77 34.45 -2.09
C PHE A 287 -5.32 35.89 -2.06
N GLN A 288 -4.60 36.84 -2.65
CA GLN A 288 -5.12 38.21 -2.85
C GLN A 288 -6.30 38.25 -3.84
N ALA A 289 -6.28 37.41 -4.88
CA ALA A 289 -7.38 37.28 -5.83
C ALA A 289 -8.65 36.71 -5.18
N LEU A 290 -8.51 35.77 -4.25
CA LEU A 290 -9.63 35.20 -3.47
C LEU A 290 -10.26 36.24 -2.51
N LEU A 291 -9.43 37.01 -1.81
CA LEU A 291 -9.91 38.10 -0.93
C LEU A 291 -10.69 39.18 -1.70
N ASN A 292 -10.25 39.52 -2.91
CA ASN A 292 -10.97 40.47 -3.77
C ASN A 292 -12.29 39.90 -4.32
N GLN A 293 -12.39 38.57 -4.51
CA GLN A 293 -13.65 37.91 -4.89
C GLN A 293 -14.68 37.89 -3.75
N GLU A 294 -14.25 37.74 -2.50
CA GLU A 294 -15.17 37.79 -1.35
C GLU A 294 -15.74 39.21 -1.13
N GLN A 295 -14.95 40.26 -1.36
CA GLN A 295 -15.45 41.64 -1.26
C GLN A 295 -16.46 42.01 -2.36
N GLN A 296 -16.30 41.50 -3.58
CA GLN A 296 -17.25 41.77 -4.67
C GLN A 296 -18.61 41.06 -4.46
N ASN A 297 -18.65 39.93 -3.76
CA ASN A 297 -19.89 39.22 -3.46
C ASN A 297 -20.70 39.84 -2.30
N LEU A 298 -20.06 40.65 -1.44
CA LEU A 298 -20.75 41.30 -0.32
C LEU A 298 -21.41 42.63 -0.70
N ASP A 299 -20.93 43.32 -1.74
CA ASP A 299 -21.49 44.61 -2.20
C ASP A 299 -22.65 44.47 -3.20
N GLY A 300 -22.97 43.26 -3.68
CA GLY A 300 -24.06 43.02 -4.64
C GLY A 300 -25.45 42.77 -4.03
N GLY A 301 -25.58 42.82 -2.70
CA GLY A 301 -26.71 42.25 -1.97
C GLY A 301 -27.74 43.23 -1.37
N VAL A 302 -27.67 44.53 -1.63
CA VAL A 302 -28.64 45.50 -1.10
C VAL A 302 -28.96 46.54 -2.16
N VAL A 303 -30.16 46.49 -2.75
CA VAL A 303 -31.13 47.58 -2.98
C VAL A 303 -32.21 47.05 -3.95
N ALA A 304 -33.35 46.61 -3.41
CA ALA A 304 -34.64 46.63 -4.11
C ALA A 304 -35.79 46.48 -3.09
N GLY A 305 -36.10 47.58 -2.41
CA GLY A 305 -37.29 47.72 -1.59
C GLY A 305 -37.51 49.18 -1.24
N GLU A 306 -38.70 49.69 -1.58
CA GLU A 306 -39.29 51.02 -1.30
C GLU A 306 -39.23 52.06 -2.43
N ALA A 307 -40.29 52.06 -3.26
CA ALA A 307 -41.24 53.17 -3.44
C ALA A 307 -42.34 52.75 -4.44
#